data_AF-A0A8S0UUA4-F1
#
_entry.id   AF-A0A8S0UUA4-F1
#
_cell.length_a   1.000
_cell.length_b   1.000
_cell.length_c   1.000
_cell.angle_alpha   90.00
_cell.angle_beta   90.00
_cell.angle_gamma   90.00
#
_symmetry.space_group_name_H-M   'P 1'
#
loop_
_entity.id
_entity.type
_entity.pdbx_description
1 polymer ?
#
loop_
_entity_poly.entity_id
_entity_poly.type
_entity_poly.pdbx_seq_one_letter_code
_entity_poly.pdbx_strand_id
1 'polypeptide(L)'
;MILACDPPFKDNSRQHKLHDDKGKSVSFGGETRIGDVLAVIVGILATPTMAALTSIPEDLVSAVRTCLAYSMKRLMKIQILVREPLICHKVASVTTVCMNKTGTLTMASMEQLILLSLVGLTNSCRSGARETMEDCRRAGISVKLITGDNKVTATIMATKCGIIEPDYQPGEVIDGEEFRNFSLEEQMAKIENICVLARATPDDKLLMVQSLK
;
A
#
# COMPACT_ATOMS: atom_id res chain seq x y z
N MET A 1 29.81 8.57 -0.70
CA MET A 1 31.20 8.99 -1.03
C MET A 1 31.61 9.98 0.04
N ILE A 2 32.64 9.60 0.80
CA ILE A 2 32.97 10.10 2.13
C ILE A 2 33.57 11.51 2.06
N LEU A 3 33.07 12.39 2.93
CA LEU A 3 33.65 13.68 3.29
C LEU A 3 35.06 13.49 3.88
N ALA A 4 36.06 14.18 3.33
CA ALA A 4 37.32 14.42 4.01
C ALA A 4 37.55 15.94 4.07
N CYS A 5 37.27 16.52 5.23
CA CYS A 5 37.93 17.74 5.68
C CYS A 5 39.35 17.38 6.08
N ASP A 6 40.34 18.14 5.60
CA ASP A 6 41.62 18.31 6.29
C ASP A 6 42.02 19.81 6.27
N PRO A 7 42.73 20.29 7.31
CA PRO A 7 42.75 21.68 7.77
C PRO A 7 43.98 22.47 7.23
N PRO A 8 44.18 23.75 7.63
CA PRO A 8 44.82 24.77 6.80
C PRO A 8 46.33 24.93 7.02
N PHE A 9 46.90 25.81 6.20
CA PHE A 9 48.15 26.55 6.42
C PHE A 9 49.47 25.83 6.04
N LYS A 10 49.96 26.17 4.84
CA LYS A 10 51.38 26.40 4.62
C LYS A 10 51.57 27.54 3.61
N ASP A 11 52.04 28.65 4.16
CA ASP A 11 52.56 29.82 3.47
C ASP A 11 53.76 29.43 2.59
N ASN A 12 53.69 29.77 1.30
CA ASN A 12 54.84 30.27 0.54
C ASN A 12 54.39 30.71 -0.86
N SER A 13 54.25 32.02 -1.03
CA SER A 13 54.75 32.78 -2.17
C SER A 13 54.72 32.08 -3.55
N ARG A 14 53.53 31.81 -4.10
CA ARG A 14 53.36 31.65 -5.55
C ARG A 14 52.06 32.33 -5.97
N GLN A 15 52.18 33.38 -6.77
CA GLN A 15 51.07 34.03 -7.45
C GLN A 15 50.41 33.02 -8.39
N HIS A 16 49.36 32.36 -7.93
CA HIS A 16 48.50 31.55 -8.78
C HIS A 16 47.49 32.49 -9.46
N LYS A 17 47.88 32.98 -10.65
CA LYS A 17 46.93 33.54 -11.62
C LYS A 17 46.07 32.40 -12.16
N LEU A 18 44.83 32.31 -11.71
CA LEU A 18 43.80 31.55 -12.41
C LEU A 18 43.18 32.46 -13.47
N HIS A 19 43.28 32.04 -14.72
CA HIS A 19 42.74 32.74 -15.89
C HIS A 19 41.32 32.20 -16.14
N ASP A 20 40.32 33.09 -16.14
CA ASP A 20 39.00 32.80 -16.69
C ASP A 20 38.95 33.30 -18.14
N ASP A 21 38.22 32.60 -19.01
CA ASP A 21 38.18 32.69 -20.48
C ASP A 21 37.57 34.01 -21.02
N LYS A 22 37.49 35.03 -20.17
CA LYS A 22 37.05 36.40 -20.49
C LYS A 22 37.97 37.50 -19.93
N GLY A 23 39.24 37.19 -19.66
CA GLY A 23 40.34 38.17 -19.59
C GLY A 23 40.23 39.27 -18.53
N LYS A 24 39.40 39.11 -17.49
CA LYS A 24 39.30 40.10 -16.40
C LYS A 24 39.99 39.57 -15.14
N SER A 25 41.24 40.01 -14.93
CA SER A 25 42.02 39.73 -13.73
C SER A 25 41.45 40.50 -12.54
N VAL A 26 41.00 39.80 -11.50
CA VAL A 26 40.66 40.43 -10.22
C VAL A 26 41.96 40.57 -9.42
N SER A 27 42.57 41.75 -9.49
CA SER A 27 43.70 42.14 -8.63
C SER A 27 43.19 42.56 -7.26
N PHE A 28 43.63 41.88 -6.20
CA PHE A 28 43.50 42.39 -4.83
C PHE A 28 44.72 43.26 -4.51
N GLY A 29 44.58 44.56 -4.77
CA GLY A 29 45.55 45.60 -4.45
C GLY A 29 44.91 46.97 -4.66
N GLY A 30 44.33 47.53 -3.59
CA GLY A 30 43.65 48.82 -3.59
C GLY A 30 42.56 48.86 -2.51
N GLU A 31 42.37 50.02 -1.87
CA GLU A 31 41.42 50.25 -0.77
C GLU A 31 40.09 49.51 -0.99
N THR A 32 39.85 48.45 -0.21
CA THR A 32 38.59 47.71 -0.25
C THR A 32 37.47 48.64 0.19
N ARG A 33 36.60 49.01 -0.76
CA ARG A 33 35.43 49.82 -0.44
C ARG A 33 34.51 49.02 0.45
N ILE A 34 33.85 49.68 1.40
CA ILE A 34 32.87 49.06 2.31
C ILE A 34 31.81 48.24 1.53
N GLY A 35 31.47 48.65 0.31
CA GLY A 35 30.56 47.91 -0.57
C GLY A 35 31.07 46.51 -0.98
N ASP A 36 32.37 46.34 -1.19
CA ASP A 36 32.97 45.05 -1.56
C ASP A 36 32.97 44.09 -0.36
N VAL A 37 33.24 44.63 0.83
CA VAL A 37 33.19 43.85 2.09
C VAL A 37 31.75 43.43 2.42
N LEU A 38 30.78 44.34 2.25
CA LEU A 38 29.36 44.03 2.43
C LEU A 38 28.88 42.97 1.43
N ALA A 39 29.31 43.04 0.16
CA ALA A 39 28.94 42.06 -0.86
C ALA A 39 29.46 40.65 -0.52
N VAL A 40 30.70 40.54 -0.03
CA VAL A 40 31.28 39.25 0.41
C VAL A 40 30.52 38.68 1.61
N ILE A 41 30.22 39.51 2.62
CA ILE A 41 29.47 39.07 3.80
C ILE A 41 28.06 38.60 3.42
N VAL A 42 27.36 39.35 2.56
CA VAL A 42 26.04 38.96 2.05
C VAL A 42 26.13 37.64 1.28
N GLY A 43 27.15 37.44 0.44
CA GLY A 43 27.36 36.18 -0.28
C GLY A 43 27.62 34.98 0.64
N ILE A 44 28.45 35.15 1.66
CA ILE A 44 28.76 34.08 2.64
C ILE A 44 27.52 33.70 3.47
N LEU A 45 26.67 34.68 3.80
CA LEU A 45 25.43 34.42 4.56
C LEU A 45 24.28 33.89 3.67
N ALA A 46 24.20 34.31 2.41
CA ALA A 46 23.13 33.91 1.48
C ALA A 46 23.34 32.50 0.88
N THR A 47 24.58 32.04 0.72
CA THR A 47 24.86 30.72 0.12
C THR A 47 24.37 29.51 0.94
N PRO A 48 24.57 29.41 2.27
CA PRO A 48 24.08 28.28 3.05
C PRO A 48 22.56 28.28 3.21
N THR A 49 21.92 29.46 3.24
CA THR A 49 20.46 29.57 3.35
C THR A 49 19.75 29.10 2.07
N MET A 50 20.30 29.43 0.90
CA MET A 50 19.78 28.93 -0.38
C MET A 50 20.02 27.41 -0.55
N ALA A 51 21.18 26.90 -0.12
CA ALA A 51 21.44 25.47 -0.15
C ALA A 51 20.49 24.68 0.77
N ALA A 52 20.19 25.21 1.96
CA ALA A 52 19.20 24.62 2.87
C ALA A 52 17.79 24.61 2.25
N LEU A 53 17.39 25.65 1.53
CA LEU A 53 16.08 25.69 0.85
C LEU A 53 15.96 24.62 -0.25
N THR A 54 17.05 24.31 -0.96
CA THR A 54 17.08 23.22 -1.97
C THR A 54 17.16 21.82 -1.37
N SER A 55 17.45 21.68 -0.08
CA SER A 55 17.64 20.38 0.57
C SER A 55 16.34 19.66 0.92
N ILE A 56 15.23 20.39 1.00
CA ILE A 56 13.89 19.82 1.13
C ILE A 56 13.36 19.63 -0.29
N PRO A 57 13.14 18.38 -0.75
CA PRO A 57 12.57 18.16 -2.06
C PRO A 57 11.06 18.47 -2.00
N GLU A 58 10.70 19.74 -2.06
CA GLU A 58 9.30 20.20 -2.18
C GLU A 58 8.62 19.55 -3.39
N ASP A 59 9.42 19.33 -4.44
CA ASP A 59 9.03 18.63 -5.67
C ASP A 59 8.71 17.15 -5.45
N LEU A 60 9.33 16.48 -4.47
CA LEU A 60 9.04 15.07 -4.20
C LEU A 60 7.64 14.92 -3.59
N VAL A 61 7.27 15.81 -2.66
CA VAL A 61 5.95 15.72 -1.99
C VAL A 61 4.83 16.07 -2.97
N SER A 62 5.06 17.03 -3.87
CA SER A 62 4.10 17.37 -4.93
C SER A 62 4.02 16.27 -6.02
N ALA A 63 5.14 15.66 -6.39
CA ALA A 63 5.19 14.53 -7.32
C ALA A 63 4.43 13.31 -6.77
N VAL A 64 4.63 12.96 -5.50
CA VAL A 64 3.90 11.84 -4.87
C VAL A 64 2.40 12.12 -4.83
N ARG A 65 1.98 13.35 -4.47
CA ARG A 65 0.54 13.74 -4.45
C ARG A 65 -0.10 13.68 -5.83
N THR A 66 0.57 14.19 -6.86
CA THR A 66 0.06 14.18 -8.23
C THR A 66 0.00 12.77 -8.80
N CYS A 67 1.01 11.94 -8.54
CA CYS A 67 1.00 10.51 -8.88
C CYS A 67 -0.18 9.78 -8.23
N LEU A 68 -0.44 10.05 -6.96
CA LEU A 68 -1.53 9.44 -6.20
C LEU A 68 -2.90 9.90 -6.70
N ALA A 69 -3.06 11.20 -6.93
CA ALA A 69 -4.27 11.78 -7.52
C ALA A 69 -4.55 11.22 -8.93
N TYR A 70 -3.51 11.06 -9.75
CA TYR A 70 -3.63 10.45 -11.07
C TYR A 70 -4.09 8.98 -10.98
N SER A 71 -3.50 8.21 -10.05
CA SER A 71 -3.87 6.82 -9.80
C SER A 71 -5.34 6.70 -9.38
N MET A 72 -5.79 7.53 -8.44
CA MET A 72 -7.19 7.59 -8.02
C MET A 72 -8.13 7.95 -9.17
N LYS A 73 -7.77 8.95 -9.99
CA LYS A 73 -8.56 9.35 -11.16
C LYS A 73 -8.69 8.22 -12.19
N ARG A 74 -7.63 7.42 -12.39
CA ARG A 74 -7.66 6.24 -13.25
C ARG A 74 -8.54 5.14 -12.68
N LEU A 75 -8.51 4.90 -11.37
CA LEU A 75 -9.36 3.91 -10.68
C LEU A 75 -10.86 4.28 -10.74
N MET A 76 -11.21 5.57 -10.67
CA MET A 76 -12.60 6.03 -10.79
C MET A 76 -13.20 5.71 -12.17
N LYS A 77 -12.40 5.71 -13.25
CA LYS A 77 -12.87 5.35 -14.60
C LYS A 77 -13.36 3.90 -14.68
N ILE A 78 -12.82 3.03 -13.83
CA ILE A 78 -13.22 1.62 -13.73
C ILE A 78 -14.15 1.35 -12.53
N GLN A 79 -14.87 2.38 -12.06
CA GLN A 79 -15.86 2.31 -10.97
C GLN A 79 -15.27 1.94 -9.59
N ILE A 80 -13.97 2.17 -9.35
CA ILE A 80 -13.33 2.00 -8.04
C ILE A 80 -13.16 3.38 -7.38
N LEU A 81 -13.88 3.61 -6.28
CA LEU A 81 -13.79 4.84 -5.49
C LEU A 81 -12.76 4.69 -4.36
N VAL A 82 -11.64 5.40 -4.46
CA VAL A 82 -10.63 5.49 -3.39
C VAL A 82 -10.92 6.72 -2.52
N ARG A 83 -11.21 6.50 -1.24
CA ARG A 83 -11.49 7.58 -0.27
C ARG A 83 -10.23 8.16 0.37
N GLU A 84 -9.25 7.31 0.63
CA GLU A 84 -7.98 7.70 1.23
C GLU A 84 -6.85 7.40 0.25
N PRO A 85 -6.08 8.42 -0.16
CA PRO A 85 -5.10 8.29 -1.23
C PRO A 85 -3.99 7.28 -0.89
N LEU A 86 -3.56 7.22 0.37
CA LEU A 86 -2.51 6.30 0.85
C LEU A 86 -2.86 4.81 0.71
N ILE A 87 -4.13 4.45 0.56
CA ILE A 87 -4.57 3.06 0.38
C ILE A 87 -4.08 2.49 -0.95
N CYS A 88 -3.95 3.31 -2.00
CA CYS A 88 -3.48 2.83 -3.32
C CYS A 88 -2.12 2.14 -3.24
N HIS A 89 -1.22 2.63 -2.38
CA HIS A 89 0.08 2.00 -2.18
C HIS A 89 -0.02 0.72 -1.35
N LYS A 90 -0.84 0.73 -0.28
CA LYS A 90 -1.02 -0.45 0.60
C LYS A 90 -1.67 -1.63 -0.12
N VAL A 91 -2.60 -1.37 -1.04
CA VAL A 91 -3.24 -2.43 -1.85
C VAL A 91 -2.21 -3.16 -2.72
N ALA A 92 -1.12 -2.50 -3.12
CA ALA A 92 -0.07 -3.12 -3.93
C ALA A 92 0.74 -4.18 -3.17
N SER A 93 0.70 -4.19 -1.84
CA SER A 93 1.41 -5.15 -0.99
C SER A 93 0.46 -6.15 -0.30
N VAL A 94 -0.81 -6.21 -0.71
CA VAL A 94 -1.79 -7.13 -0.10
C VAL A 94 -1.48 -8.56 -0.53
N THR A 95 -1.24 -9.43 0.45
CA THR A 95 -1.04 -10.87 0.25
C THR A 95 -2.30 -11.69 0.52
N THR A 96 -3.25 -11.16 1.30
CA THR A 96 -4.47 -11.87 1.70
C THR A 96 -5.70 -10.97 1.58
N VAL A 97 -6.73 -11.46 0.89
CA VAL A 97 -8.03 -10.78 0.74
C VAL A 97 -9.13 -11.61 1.41
N CYS A 98 -9.81 -10.99 2.38
CA CYS A 98 -10.99 -11.57 3.03
C CYS A 98 -12.27 -11.12 2.30
N MET A 99 -13.01 -12.06 1.72
CA MET A 99 -14.26 -11.76 1.02
C MET A 99 -15.48 -12.17 1.86
N ASN A 100 -16.47 -11.28 1.95
CA ASN A 100 -17.81 -11.64 2.43
C ASN A 100 -18.57 -12.41 1.35
N LYS A 101 -19.50 -13.27 1.75
CA LYS A 101 -20.38 -13.98 0.80
C LYS A 101 -21.55 -13.11 0.29
N THR A 102 -22.50 -12.77 1.15
CA THR A 102 -23.75 -12.08 0.77
C THR A 102 -23.47 -10.63 0.39
N GLY A 103 -24.01 -10.16 -0.75
CA GLY A 103 -23.80 -8.80 -1.26
C GLY A 103 -22.48 -8.60 -2.01
N THR A 104 -21.44 -9.40 -1.72
CA THR A 104 -20.15 -9.34 -2.40
C THR A 104 -20.02 -10.46 -3.45
N LEU A 105 -20.05 -11.73 -3.06
CA LEU A 105 -20.00 -12.85 -4.00
C LEU A 105 -21.36 -13.18 -4.61
N THR A 106 -22.45 -12.85 -3.93
CA THR A 106 -23.82 -13.21 -4.34
C THR A 106 -24.77 -12.02 -4.29
N MET A 107 -25.78 -11.99 -5.17
CA MET A 107 -26.93 -11.06 -5.08
C MET A 107 -27.79 -11.39 -3.85
N ALA A 108 -28.32 -10.37 -3.17
CA ALA A 108 -29.18 -10.53 -1.99
C ALA A 108 -30.50 -9.76 -2.21
N SER A 109 -31.63 -10.47 -2.17
CA SER A 109 -32.98 -9.90 -2.27
C SER A 109 -33.98 -10.91 -1.72
N MET A 110 -34.59 -10.64 -0.56
CA MET A 110 -35.77 -11.34 -0.02
C MET A 110 -36.48 -10.40 0.97
N GLU A 111 -37.75 -10.06 0.74
CA GLU A 111 -38.60 -9.35 1.74
C GLU A 111 -39.99 -10.00 1.83
N GLN A 112 -40.53 -10.08 3.05
CA GLN A 112 -41.89 -10.46 3.44
C GLN A 112 -42.43 -11.77 2.81
N LEU A 113 -42.22 -12.89 3.50
CA LEU A 113 -42.63 -14.22 3.02
C LEU A 113 -43.73 -14.81 3.92
N ILE A 114 -44.84 -15.21 3.29
CA ILE A 114 -45.82 -16.14 3.85
C ILE A 114 -45.47 -17.52 3.26
N LEU A 115 -45.39 -18.55 4.10
CA LEU A 115 -44.99 -19.89 3.66
C LEU A 115 -46.09 -20.54 2.82
N LEU A 116 -45.96 -20.53 1.49
CA LEU A 116 -46.85 -21.26 0.56
C LEU A 116 -46.31 -22.64 0.18
N SER A 117 -45.03 -22.73 -0.18
CA SER A 117 -44.40 -23.96 -0.69
C SER A 117 -42.89 -23.93 -0.43
N LEU A 118 -42.25 -25.11 -0.45
CA LEU A 118 -40.81 -25.25 -0.29
C LEU A 118 -40.12 -25.14 -1.65
N VAL A 119 -39.30 -24.11 -1.83
CA VAL A 119 -38.47 -23.92 -3.03
C VAL A 119 -37.01 -23.87 -2.61
N GLY A 120 -36.18 -24.67 -3.28
CA GLY A 120 -34.73 -24.64 -3.07
C GLY A 120 -34.11 -23.42 -3.76
N LEU A 121 -33.55 -22.50 -2.98
CA LEU A 121 -32.87 -21.33 -3.50
C LEU A 121 -31.36 -21.52 -3.37
N THR A 122 -30.64 -21.33 -4.48
CA THR A 122 -29.18 -21.36 -4.48
C THR A 122 -28.64 -20.01 -4.94
N ASN A 123 -27.67 -19.47 -4.20
CA ASN A 123 -26.99 -18.27 -4.63
C ASN A 123 -25.97 -18.61 -5.73
N SER A 124 -26.04 -17.91 -6.87
CA SER A 124 -25.01 -17.95 -7.90
C SER A 124 -23.86 -17.00 -7.58
N CYS A 125 -22.62 -17.41 -7.86
CA CYS A 125 -21.47 -16.48 -7.85
C CYS A 125 -21.73 -15.39 -8.91
N ARG A 126 -21.28 -14.16 -8.68
CA ARG A 126 -21.24 -13.12 -9.72
C ARG A 126 -20.44 -13.59 -10.95
N SER A 127 -20.84 -13.14 -12.14
CA SER A 127 -20.06 -13.35 -13.37
C SER A 127 -18.64 -12.79 -13.20
N GLY A 128 -17.62 -13.59 -13.51
CA GLY A 128 -16.21 -13.21 -13.36
C GLY A 128 -15.58 -13.53 -11.99
N ALA A 129 -16.35 -14.02 -11.00
CA ALA A 129 -15.80 -14.35 -9.68
C ALA A 129 -14.65 -15.36 -9.76
N ARG A 130 -14.78 -16.39 -10.61
CA ARG A 130 -13.75 -17.42 -10.79
C ARG A 130 -12.49 -16.86 -11.46
N GLU A 131 -12.65 -16.07 -12.53
CA GLU A 131 -11.54 -15.39 -13.19
C GLU A 131 -10.79 -14.48 -12.21
N THR A 132 -11.51 -13.75 -11.35
CA THR A 132 -10.89 -12.94 -10.30
C THR A 132 -10.11 -13.79 -9.28
N MET A 133 -10.62 -14.96 -8.88
CA MET A 133 -9.89 -15.85 -7.98
C MET A 133 -8.61 -16.37 -8.63
N GLU A 134 -8.66 -16.71 -9.92
CA GLU A 134 -7.50 -17.11 -10.71
C GLU A 134 -6.47 -15.98 -10.84
N ASP A 135 -6.92 -14.75 -11.10
CA ASP A 135 -6.07 -13.55 -11.12
C ASP A 135 -5.36 -13.33 -9.78
N CYS A 136 -6.11 -13.37 -8.68
CA CYS A 136 -5.55 -13.24 -7.32
C CYS A 136 -4.49 -14.31 -7.07
N ARG A 137 -4.80 -15.57 -7.41
CA ARG A 137 -3.85 -16.67 -7.22
C ARG A 137 -2.59 -16.51 -8.06
N ARG A 138 -2.72 -16.11 -9.33
CA ARG A 138 -1.56 -15.80 -10.20
C ARG A 138 -0.69 -14.68 -9.65
N ALA A 139 -1.31 -13.71 -8.96
CA ALA A 139 -0.61 -12.63 -8.28
C ALA A 139 0.00 -13.05 -6.93
N GLY A 140 -0.15 -14.30 -6.49
CA GLY A 140 0.32 -14.77 -5.18
C GLY A 140 -0.54 -14.28 -4.01
N ILE A 141 -1.78 -13.84 -4.28
CA ILE A 141 -2.71 -13.33 -3.27
C ILE A 141 -3.61 -14.48 -2.80
N SER A 142 -3.58 -14.79 -1.50
CA SER A 142 -4.50 -15.74 -0.88
C SER A 142 -5.89 -15.12 -0.74
N VAL A 143 -6.94 -15.84 -1.13
CA VAL A 143 -8.33 -15.40 -0.94
C VAL A 143 -8.99 -16.29 0.09
N LYS A 144 -9.58 -15.67 1.12
CA LYS A 144 -10.28 -16.36 2.22
C LYS A 144 -11.75 -15.93 2.24
N LEU A 145 -12.66 -16.90 2.33
CA LEU A 145 -14.10 -16.67 2.40
C LEU A 145 -14.55 -16.58 3.87
N ILE A 146 -15.18 -15.47 4.25
CA ILE A 146 -15.78 -15.32 5.58
C ILE A 146 -17.28 -15.10 5.44
N THR A 147 -18.09 -15.99 6.01
CA THR A 147 -19.54 -15.99 5.83
C THR A 147 -20.31 -16.42 7.08
N GLY A 148 -21.52 -15.88 7.25
CA GLY A 148 -22.46 -16.32 8.29
C GLY A 148 -23.25 -17.58 7.91
N ASP A 149 -23.08 -18.07 6.68
CA ASP A 149 -23.71 -19.32 6.21
C ASP A 149 -23.16 -20.54 6.95
N ASN A 150 -23.90 -21.65 6.86
CA ASN A 150 -23.40 -22.93 7.33
C ASN A 150 -22.18 -23.42 6.52
N LYS A 151 -21.40 -24.29 7.15
CA LYS A 151 -20.18 -24.90 6.59
C LYS A 151 -20.37 -25.52 5.22
N VAL A 152 -21.47 -26.25 5.03
CA VAL A 152 -21.79 -26.94 3.76
C VAL A 152 -21.98 -25.95 2.62
N THR A 153 -22.81 -24.92 2.81
CA THR A 153 -23.08 -23.90 1.78
C THR A 153 -21.83 -23.09 1.48
N ALA A 154 -21.07 -22.74 2.52
CA ALA A 154 -19.81 -22.02 2.38
C ALA A 154 -18.78 -22.82 1.58
N THR A 155 -18.66 -24.13 1.82
CA THR A 155 -17.75 -25.03 1.09
C THR A 155 -18.14 -25.15 -0.39
N ILE A 156 -19.43 -25.34 -0.67
CA ILE A 156 -19.94 -25.40 -2.05
C ILE A 156 -19.67 -24.08 -2.77
N MET A 157 -19.91 -22.94 -2.11
CA MET A 157 -19.65 -21.61 -2.69
C MET A 157 -18.16 -21.38 -2.94
N ALA A 158 -17.31 -21.70 -1.96
CA ALA A 158 -15.87 -21.58 -2.07
C ALA A 158 -15.32 -22.42 -3.23
N THR A 159 -15.81 -23.65 -3.39
CA THR A 159 -15.43 -24.52 -4.50
C THR A 159 -15.92 -23.96 -5.83
N LYS A 160 -17.18 -23.52 -5.91
CA LYS A 160 -17.76 -22.96 -7.14
C LYS A 160 -17.06 -21.69 -7.61
N CYS A 161 -16.69 -20.80 -6.69
CA CYS A 161 -16.01 -19.57 -7.05
C CYS A 161 -14.48 -19.77 -7.23
N GLY A 162 -13.92 -20.95 -6.94
CA GLY A 162 -12.48 -21.25 -7.12
C GLY A 162 -11.59 -20.82 -5.93
N ILE A 163 -12.16 -20.68 -4.73
CA ILE A 163 -11.40 -20.41 -3.49
C ILE A 163 -10.77 -21.71 -2.97
N ILE A 164 -11.52 -22.81 -3.01
CA ILE A 164 -11.01 -24.16 -2.71
C ILE A 164 -10.97 -24.92 -4.03
N GLU A 165 -9.83 -25.52 -4.35
CA GLU A 165 -9.69 -26.44 -5.47
C GLU A 165 -9.31 -27.84 -4.95
N PRO A 166 -10.05 -28.89 -5.33
CA PRO A 166 -9.84 -30.24 -4.81
C PRO A 166 -8.45 -30.82 -5.14
N ASP A 167 -7.76 -30.27 -6.16
CA ASP A 167 -6.49 -30.80 -6.65
C ASP A 167 -5.24 -30.06 -6.12
N TYR A 168 -5.40 -28.90 -5.48
CA TYR A 168 -4.28 -27.96 -5.24
C TYR A 168 -4.17 -27.47 -3.78
N GLN A 169 -4.41 -28.36 -2.81
CA GLN A 169 -4.43 -28.15 -1.34
C GLN A 169 -5.87 -28.08 -0.78
N PRO A 170 -6.25 -28.98 0.14
CA PRO A 170 -7.53 -28.90 0.82
C PRO A 170 -7.46 -27.78 1.86
N GLY A 171 -7.76 -26.57 1.42
CA GLY A 171 -7.92 -25.42 2.30
C GLY A 171 -8.89 -25.73 3.44
N GLU A 172 -8.54 -25.39 4.66
CA GLU A 172 -9.31 -25.76 5.84
C GLU A 172 -10.59 -24.91 5.90
N VAL A 173 -11.71 -25.59 6.16
CA VAL A 173 -13.01 -24.97 6.41
C VAL A 173 -13.30 -25.13 7.89
N ILE A 174 -13.52 -24.02 8.59
CA ILE A 174 -13.84 -24.02 10.03
C ILE A 174 -15.06 -23.16 10.32
N ASP A 175 -15.73 -23.41 11.44
CA ASP A 175 -16.83 -22.56 11.93
C ASP A 175 -16.27 -21.44 12.83
N GLY A 176 -16.98 -20.30 12.92
CA GLY A 176 -16.57 -19.15 13.73
C GLY A 176 -16.35 -19.49 15.21
N GLU A 177 -17.17 -20.38 15.76
CA GLU A 177 -17.01 -20.87 17.14
C GLU A 177 -15.71 -21.65 17.34
N GLU A 178 -15.35 -22.52 16.40
CA GLU A 178 -14.11 -23.29 16.42
C GLU A 178 -12.90 -22.36 16.39
N PHE A 179 -12.96 -21.33 15.53
CA PHE A 179 -11.90 -20.33 15.42
C PHE A 179 -11.71 -19.50 16.71
N ARG A 180 -12.80 -19.10 17.36
CA ARG A 180 -12.75 -18.37 18.63
C ARG A 180 -12.14 -19.18 19.77
N ASN A 181 -12.32 -20.50 19.74
CA ASN A 181 -11.83 -21.38 20.79
C ASN A 181 -10.35 -21.77 20.61
N PHE A 182 -9.73 -21.45 19.47
CA PHE A 182 -8.30 -21.62 19.30
C PHE A 182 -7.50 -20.67 20.19
N SER A 183 -6.42 -21.19 20.74
CA SER A 183 -5.37 -20.36 21.34
C SER A 183 -4.68 -19.49 20.27
N LEU A 184 -4.01 -18.42 20.69
CA LEU A 184 -3.25 -17.56 19.76
C LEU A 184 -2.21 -18.35 18.95
N GLU A 185 -1.53 -19.32 19.57
CA GLU A 185 -0.55 -20.16 18.87
C GLU A 185 -1.20 -21.03 17.79
N GLU A 186 -2.35 -21.65 18.10
CA GLU A 186 -3.10 -22.46 17.13
C GLU A 186 -3.67 -21.60 16.00
N GLN A 187 -4.15 -20.39 16.31
CA GLN A 187 -4.59 -19.44 15.30
C GLN A 187 -3.43 -19.12 14.35
N MET A 188 -2.27 -18.71 14.86
CA MET A 188 -1.12 -18.37 14.03
C MET A 188 -0.62 -19.55 13.18
N ALA A 189 -0.66 -20.77 13.73
CA ALA A 189 -0.23 -21.97 13.00
C ALA A 189 -1.20 -22.36 11.87
N LYS A 190 -2.51 -22.17 12.06
CA LYS A 190 -3.54 -22.65 11.13
C LYS A 190 -4.08 -21.57 10.19
N ILE A 191 -3.94 -20.29 10.54
CA ILE A 191 -4.64 -19.20 9.84
C ILE A 191 -4.30 -19.11 8.36
N GLU A 192 -3.07 -19.44 7.98
CA GLU A 192 -2.65 -19.47 6.57
C GLU A 192 -3.39 -20.56 5.77
N ASN A 193 -3.63 -21.72 6.39
CA ASN A 193 -4.32 -22.84 5.75
C ASN A 193 -5.85 -22.70 5.74
N ILE A 194 -6.41 -21.87 6.62
CA ILE A 194 -7.86 -21.63 6.67
C ILE A 194 -8.32 -20.84 5.44
N CYS A 195 -9.13 -21.48 4.59
CA CYS A 195 -9.69 -20.85 3.39
C CYS A 195 -11.12 -20.37 3.59
N VAL A 196 -11.86 -20.98 4.52
CA VAL A 196 -13.28 -20.64 4.74
C VAL A 196 -13.59 -20.59 6.24
N LEU A 197 -14.12 -19.45 6.68
CA LEU A 197 -14.70 -19.25 8.00
C LEU A 197 -16.23 -19.16 7.87
N ALA A 198 -16.93 -20.23 8.24
CA ALA A 198 -18.39 -20.33 8.19
C ALA A 198 -19.04 -19.95 9.53
N ARG A 199 -20.35 -19.67 9.54
CA ARG A 199 -21.11 -19.17 10.70
C ARG A 199 -20.44 -18.01 11.45
N ALA A 200 -19.66 -17.19 10.74
CA ALA A 200 -18.88 -16.12 11.32
C ALA A 200 -19.79 -14.98 11.80
N THR A 201 -19.68 -14.63 13.08
CA THR A 201 -20.23 -13.41 13.66
C THR A 201 -19.39 -12.20 13.25
N PRO A 202 -19.88 -10.94 13.42
CA PRO A 202 -19.07 -9.75 13.15
C PRO A 202 -17.72 -9.74 13.88
N ASP A 203 -17.68 -10.21 15.13
CA ASP A 203 -16.46 -10.28 15.94
C ASP A 203 -15.48 -11.33 15.38
N ASP A 204 -15.99 -12.46 14.87
CA ASP A 204 -15.14 -13.51 14.26
C ASP A 204 -14.44 -12.97 13.00
N LYS A 205 -15.11 -12.10 12.24
CA LYS A 205 -14.48 -11.46 11.07
C LYS A 205 -13.36 -10.52 11.49
N LEU A 206 -13.59 -9.75 12.56
CA LEU A 206 -12.57 -8.85 13.09
C LEU A 206 -11.38 -9.65 13.62
N LEU A 207 -11.63 -10.71 14.38
CA LEU A 207 -10.59 -11.60 14.90
C LEU A 207 -9.76 -12.20 13.77
N MET A 208 -10.40 -12.74 12.72
CA MET A 208 -9.70 -13.32 11.57
C MET A 208 -8.78 -12.30 10.89
N VAL A 209 -9.25 -11.07 10.69
CA VAL A 209 -8.44 -10.00 10.07
C VAL A 209 -7.30 -9.56 10.98
N GLN A 210 -7.49 -9.56 12.30
CA GLN A 210 -6.44 -9.20 13.26
C GLN A 210 -5.35 -10.27 13.33
N SER A 211 -5.72 -11.55 13.28
CA SER A 211 -4.77 -12.66 13.33
C SER A 211 -3.94 -12.83 12.03
N LEU A 212 -4.29 -12.12 10.95
CA LEU A 212 -3.58 -12.09 9.67
C LEU A 212 -2.57 -10.92 9.54
N LYS A 213 -2.47 -10.04 10.55
CA LYS A 213 -1.52 -8.91 10.55
C LYS A 213 -0.17 -9.32 11.11
#